data_AF-A0A2N7Z8N5-F1
#
_entry.id   AF-A0A2N7Z8N5-F1
#
_cell.length_a   1.000
_cell.length_b   1.000
_cell.length_c   1.000
_cell.angle_alpha   90.00
_cell.angle_beta   90.00
_cell.angle_gamma   90.00
#
_symmetry.space_group_name_H-M   'P 1'
#
loop_
_entity.id
_entity.type
_entity.pdbx_description
1 polymer ?
#
loop_
_entity_poly.entity_id
_entity_poly.type
_entity_poly.pdbx_seq_one_letter_code
_entity_poly.pdbx_strand_id
1 'polypeptide(L)'
;MRKSLLVLLLWAPFAMALLPQPVQRLDQSTQQAIQRFLLHNRILDSPQDLDSAPYIVAADAGRVLGGNGERVHARGNLDPSQPHYGIFRRGKVYTDPQTQELLGINADDIGTARFVTAGDLTTLAVQRVTQEVRPGDRLLRAQSPVDPATLEVISTAPFIEGHIIDIPKGVTQIGVLDAVTLNKGRRDGLVEGQLLSVIKAGATVRDSLTGTPTRLPDERAGTLLVFRTYEKLSYGLILNASRPLAVMDRFETAHQTQ
;
A
#
# COMPACT_ATOMS: atom_id res chain seq x y z
N MET A 1 -73.99 32.46 -24.98
CA MET A 1 -73.56 33.29 -23.83
C MET A 1 -72.44 32.55 -23.09
N ARG A 2 -71.39 33.28 -22.71
CA ARG A 2 -70.12 32.92 -22.04
C ARG A 2 -70.22 31.72 -21.07
N LYS A 3 -69.19 30.86 -20.93
CA LYS A 3 -67.97 31.16 -20.16
C LYS A 3 -66.77 30.30 -20.58
N SER A 4 -65.67 31.00 -20.87
CA SER A 4 -64.31 30.50 -21.06
C SER A 4 -63.75 29.87 -19.79
N LEU A 5 -63.01 28.76 -19.92
CA LEU A 5 -62.11 28.25 -18.89
C LEU A 5 -60.66 28.56 -19.32
N LEU A 6 -59.95 29.28 -18.46
CA LEU A 6 -58.57 29.71 -18.60
C LEU A 6 -57.62 28.50 -18.44
N VAL A 7 -56.73 28.27 -19.41
CA VAL A 7 -55.56 27.38 -19.26
C VAL A 7 -54.36 28.25 -18.94
N LEU A 8 -53.84 28.15 -17.71
CA LEU A 8 -52.60 28.76 -17.26
C LEU A 8 -51.57 27.63 -17.13
N LEU A 9 -50.76 27.42 -18.16
CA LEU A 9 -49.59 26.54 -18.11
C LEU A 9 -48.40 27.34 -17.55
N LEU A 10 -48.11 27.13 -16.27
CA LEU A 10 -46.95 27.65 -15.58
C LEU A 10 -45.70 26.93 -16.11
N TRP A 11 -44.79 27.64 -16.77
CA TRP A 11 -43.43 27.17 -17.02
C TRP A 11 -42.62 27.31 -15.73
N ALA A 12 -42.28 26.21 -15.08
CA ALA A 12 -41.26 26.20 -14.03
C ALA A 12 -39.93 25.76 -14.64
N PRO A 13 -38.82 26.50 -14.46
CA PRO A 13 -37.51 26.07 -14.91
C PRO A 13 -37.07 24.86 -14.08
N PHE A 14 -36.74 23.76 -14.77
CA PHE A 14 -36.09 22.59 -14.17
C PHE A 14 -34.74 23.03 -13.60
N ALA A 15 -34.68 23.29 -12.29
CA ALA A 15 -33.42 23.34 -11.57
C ALA A 15 -32.86 21.91 -11.53
N MET A 16 -31.93 21.62 -12.43
CA MET A 16 -31.21 20.36 -12.46
C MET A 16 -30.33 20.30 -11.22
N ALA A 17 -30.82 19.68 -10.15
CA ALA A 17 -30.03 19.39 -8.97
C ALA A 17 -28.83 18.53 -9.40
N LEU A 18 -27.62 19.06 -9.22
CA LEU A 18 -26.39 18.27 -9.31
C LEU A 18 -26.44 17.23 -8.20
N LEU A 19 -26.98 16.05 -8.51
CA LEU A 19 -26.87 14.89 -7.64
C LEU A 19 -25.36 14.64 -7.44
N PRO A 20 -24.86 14.53 -6.19
CA PRO A 20 -23.49 14.13 -5.97
C PRO A 20 -23.29 12.77 -6.64
N GLN A 21 -22.24 12.66 -7.47
CA GLN A 21 -21.89 11.41 -8.13
C GLN A 21 -21.74 10.32 -7.07
N PRO A 22 -22.27 9.10 -7.28
CA PRO A 22 -22.12 8.03 -6.31
C PRO A 22 -20.63 7.77 -6.09
N VAL A 23 -20.18 7.92 -4.84
CA VAL A 23 -18.81 7.58 -4.43
C VAL A 23 -18.57 6.12 -4.81
N GLN A 24 -17.64 5.88 -5.72
CA GLN A 24 -17.34 4.52 -6.16
C GLN A 24 -16.50 3.83 -5.08
N ARG A 25 -17.16 2.94 -4.33
CA ARG A 25 -16.52 2.12 -3.29
C ARG A 25 -15.83 0.90 -3.90
N LEU A 26 -14.77 0.47 -3.25
CA LEU A 26 -14.06 -0.76 -3.59
C LEU A 26 -14.95 -1.99 -3.34
N ASP A 27 -14.81 -3.00 -4.19
CA ASP A 27 -15.48 -4.28 -3.96
C ASP A 27 -14.89 -5.06 -2.78
N GLN A 28 -15.61 -6.06 -2.30
CA GLN A 28 -15.23 -6.81 -1.11
C GLN A 28 -13.90 -7.56 -1.28
N SER A 29 -13.62 -8.11 -2.48
CA SER A 29 -12.38 -8.81 -2.78
C SER A 29 -11.16 -7.89 -2.70
N THR A 30 -11.28 -6.68 -3.23
CA THR A 30 -10.26 -5.63 -3.22
C THR A 30 -9.98 -5.19 -1.79
N GLN A 31 -11.04 -4.92 -1.02
CA GLN A 31 -10.91 -4.55 0.39
C GLN A 31 -10.19 -5.63 1.20
N GLN A 32 -10.56 -6.91 1.01
CA GLN A 32 -9.91 -8.03 1.70
C GLN A 32 -8.45 -8.20 1.28
N ALA A 33 -8.12 -8.02 0.00
CA ALA A 33 -6.75 -8.09 -0.49
C ALA A 33 -5.88 -7.00 0.15
N ILE A 34 -6.36 -5.75 0.18
CA ILE A 34 -5.69 -4.62 0.85
C ILE A 34 -5.53 -4.90 2.34
N GLN A 35 -6.60 -5.32 3.03
CA GLN A 35 -6.56 -5.59 4.47
C GLN A 35 -5.51 -6.64 4.82
N ARG A 36 -5.49 -7.77 4.11
CA ARG A 36 -4.49 -8.83 4.32
C ARG A 36 -3.07 -8.36 4.07
N PHE A 37 -2.87 -7.50 3.07
CA PHE A 37 -1.55 -6.96 2.77
C PHE A 37 -1.06 -6.02 3.89
N LEU A 38 -1.91 -5.10 4.35
CA LEU A 38 -1.58 -4.13 5.41
C LEU A 38 -1.31 -4.78 6.77
N LEU A 39 -1.83 -5.98 7.04
CA LEU A 39 -1.56 -6.70 8.30
C LEU A 39 -0.09 -7.09 8.47
N HIS A 40 0.62 -7.33 7.37
CA HIS A 40 1.95 -7.93 7.38
C HIS A 40 3.05 -7.03 6.80
N ASN A 41 2.69 -5.88 6.23
CA ASN A 41 3.62 -5.01 5.52
C ASN A 41 3.54 -3.59 6.09
N ARG A 42 4.71 -3.06 6.45
CA ARG A 42 4.85 -1.70 6.94
C ARG A 42 6.15 -1.12 6.40
N ILE A 43 6.07 0.03 5.73
CA ILE A 43 7.25 0.80 5.36
C ILE A 43 7.59 1.80 6.45
N LEU A 44 8.88 2.02 6.62
CA LEU A 44 9.47 3.13 7.34
C LEU A 44 10.20 4.03 6.33
N ASP A 45 9.99 5.34 6.43
CA ASP A 45 10.57 6.32 5.51
C ASP A 45 12.10 6.41 5.69
N SER A 46 12.58 6.13 6.90
CA SER A 46 13.99 6.20 7.27
C SER A 46 14.48 4.95 8.03
N PRO A 47 15.74 4.51 7.83
CA PRO A 47 16.38 3.48 8.66
C PRO A 47 16.46 3.87 10.14
N GLN A 48 16.64 5.16 10.41
CA GLN A 48 16.74 5.70 11.76
C GLN A 48 15.45 5.52 12.57
N ASP A 49 14.28 5.51 11.92
CA ASP A 49 12.99 5.25 12.55
C ASP A 49 12.93 3.85 13.20
N LEU A 50 13.63 2.88 12.58
CA LEU A 50 13.73 1.52 13.11
C LEU A 50 14.88 1.38 14.12
N ASP A 51 16.01 2.04 13.86
CA ASP A 51 17.21 1.90 14.68
C ASP A 51 17.08 2.54 16.07
N SER A 52 16.31 3.61 16.17
CA SER A 52 16.00 4.28 17.43
C SER A 52 14.85 3.63 18.21
N ALA A 53 14.13 2.68 17.60
CA ALA A 53 13.00 2.02 18.25
C ALA A 53 13.44 1.13 19.42
N PRO A 54 12.61 1.01 20.48
CA PRO A 54 12.82 0.01 21.52
C PRO A 54 13.00 -1.38 20.93
N TYR A 55 13.73 -2.25 21.61
CA TYR A 55 14.12 -3.54 21.04
C TYR A 55 14.07 -4.67 22.05
N ILE A 56 13.87 -5.88 21.54
CA ILE A 56 13.88 -7.12 22.32
C ILE A 56 15.31 -7.43 22.74
N VAL A 57 15.52 -7.62 24.03
CA VAL A 57 16.79 -8.04 24.63
C VAL A 57 16.81 -9.56 24.80
N ALA A 58 15.69 -10.14 25.23
CA ALA A 58 15.55 -11.58 25.42
C ALA A 58 14.09 -12.02 25.26
N ALA A 59 13.91 -13.26 24.82
CA ALA A 59 12.67 -14.02 24.93
C ALA A 59 12.90 -15.13 25.97
N ASP A 60 11.90 -15.45 26.80
CA ASP A 60 12.04 -16.49 27.82
C ASP A 60 12.27 -17.86 27.16
N ALA A 61 13.52 -18.32 27.22
CA ALA A 61 13.98 -19.56 26.61
C ALA A 61 13.25 -20.77 27.21
N GLY A 62 12.33 -21.35 26.44
CA GLY A 62 11.66 -22.60 26.83
C GLY A 62 11.37 -23.54 25.70
N ARG A 63 10.90 -23.06 24.55
CA ARG A 63 10.58 -23.93 23.41
C ARG A 63 10.76 -23.18 22.10
N VAL A 64 11.39 -23.85 21.14
CA VAL A 64 11.21 -23.54 19.72
C VAL A 64 9.71 -23.50 19.48
N LEU A 65 9.23 -22.38 18.93
CA LEU A 65 7.83 -21.92 18.77
C LEU A 65 7.41 -20.90 19.83
N GLY A 66 7.58 -19.63 19.47
CA GLY A 66 6.98 -18.46 20.11
C GLY A 66 5.46 -18.55 20.13
N GLY A 67 4.94 -19.31 21.09
CA GLY A 67 3.52 -19.50 21.29
C GLY A 67 2.89 -18.29 21.96
N ASN A 68 1.64 -18.00 21.63
CA ASN A 68 0.82 -17.00 22.32
C ASN A 68 0.94 -17.16 23.84
N GLY A 69 1.29 -16.08 24.54
CA GLY A 69 1.44 -16.06 26.01
C GLY A 69 2.88 -16.07 26.55
N GLU A 70 3.89 -16.22 25.69
CA GLU A 70 5.31 -16.09 26.07
C GLU A 70 5.66 -14.65 26.48
N ARG A 71 6.63 -14.51 27.38
CA ARG A 71 7.13 -13.21 27.83
C ARG A 71 8.42 -12.86 27.10
N VAL A 72 8.50 -11.60 26.70
CA VAL A 72 9.72 -11.01 26.13
C VAL A 72 10.12 -9.78 26.93
N HIS A 73 11.42 -9.55 27.00
CA HIS A 73 12.02 -8.45 27.71
C HIS A 73 12.63 -7.47 26.72
N ALA A 74 12.26 -6.20 26.87
CA ALA A 74 12.63 -5.15 25.94
C ALA A 74 13.30 -3.97 26.62
N ARG A 75 14.16 -3.27 25.87
CA ARG A 75 14.83 -2.05 26.30
C ARG A 75 14.42 -0.88 25.41
N GLY A 76 14.27 0.29 26.04
CA GLY A 76 13.90 1.54 25.39
C GLY A 76 12.66 2.15 26.03
N ASN A 77 12.23 3.29 25.51
CA ASN A 77 11.08 4.01 26.04
C ASN A 77 9.77 3.43 25.48
N LEU A 78 9.16 2.51 26.24
CA LEU A 78 7.85 1.94 25.95
C LEU A 78 6.81 2.65 26.82
N ASP A 79 5.82 3.23 26.17
CA ASP A 79 4.70 3.92 26.81
C ASP A 79 3.75 2.88 27.46
N PRO A 80 3.60 2.89 28.80
CA PRO A 80 2.71 1.97 29.51
C PRO A 80 1.23 2.20 29.21
N SER A 81 0.86 3.41 28.74
CA SER A 81 -0.52 3.71 28.33
C SER A 81 -0.89 3.06 26.99
N GLN A 82 0.12 2.59 26.23
CA GLN A 82 -0.09 1.86 24.99
C GLN A 82 -0.09 0.37 25.25
N PRO A 83 -1.25 -0.31 25.13
CA PRO A 83 -1.33 -1.71 25.46
C PRO A 83 -0.63 -2.59 24.42
N HIS A 84 -0.56 -2.20 23.14
CA HIS A 84 -0.12 -3.07 22.05
C HIS A 84 1.05 -2.50 21.24
N TYR A 85 2.04 -3.35 21.01
CA TYR A 85 3.19 -3.10 20.16
C TYR A 85 3.27 -4.16 19.06
N GLY A 86 3.70 -3.76 17.88
CA GLY A 86 4.15 -4.70 16.85
C GLY A 86 5.64 -4.98 17.01
N ILE A 87 6.02 -6.24 16.79
CA ILE A 87 7.39 -6.70 16.75
C ILE A 87 7.80 -6.77 15.28
N PHE A 88 8.87 -6.06 14.93
CA PHE A 88 9.32 -5.92 13.56
C PHE A 88 10.81 -6.21 13.43
N ARG A 89 11.20 -6.74 12.28
CA ARG A 89 12.59 -6.90 11.89
C ARG A 89 12.88 -6.05 10.66
N ARG A 90 14.13 -5.59 10.52
CA ARG A 90 14.57 -4.92 9.30
C ARG A 90 14.46 -5.90 8.13
N GLY A 91 13.62 -5.56 7.16
CA GLY A 91 13.44 -6.29 5.92
C GLY A 91 14.16 -5.61 4.75
N LYS A 92 13.52 -5.70 3.58
CA LYS A 92 14.05 -5.19 2.31
C LYS A 92 14.20 -3.66 2.31
N VAL A 93 15.33 -3.18 1.77
CA VAL A 93 15.55 -1.76 1.48
C VAL A 93 15.03 -1.45 0.09
N TYR A 94 14.24 -0.39 -0.03
CA TYR A 94 13.71 0.11 -1.30
C TYR A 94 14.52 1.30 -1.77
N THR A 95 15.04 1.19 -2.99
CA THR A 95 15.85 2.21 -3.64
C THR A 95 15.25 2.53 -4.99
N ASP A 96 15.28 3.81 -5.38
CA ASP A 96 14.84 4.21 -6.70
C ASP A 96 15.80 3.65 -7.78
N PRO A 97 15.29 2.93 -8.79
CA PRO A 97 16.15 2.28 -9.78
C PRO A 97 16.88 3.28 -10.67
N GLN A 98 16.38 4.51 -10.83
CA GLN A 98 16.97 5.54 -11.68
C GLN A 98 17.93 6.43 -10.90
N THR A 99 17.53 6.91 -9.72
CA THR A 99 18.31 7.89 -8.94
C THR A 99 19.20 7.26 -7.88
N GLN A 100 19.01 5.97 -7.57
CA GLN A 100 19.64 5.27 -6.45
C GLN A 100 19.32 5.88 -5.07
N GLU A 101 18.27 6.70 -4.98
CA GLU A 101 17.83 7.28 -3.72
C GLU A 101 17.15 6.22 -2.83
N LEU A 102 17.46 6.24 -1.53
CA LEU A 102 16.69 5.48 -0.55
C LEU A 102 15.26 5.99 -0.45
N LEU A 103 14.30 5.11 -0.75
CA LEU A 103 12.86 5.39 -0.71
C LEU A 103 12.21 4.95 0.61
N GLY A 104 12.72 3.89 1.22
CA GLY A 104 12.19 3.38 2.48
C GLY A 104 12.68 1.97 2.79
N ILE A 105 12.24 1.43 3.92
CA ILE A 105 12.62 0.08 4.37
C ILE A 105 11.36 -0.67 4.80
N ASN A 106 11.24 -1.92 4.37
CA ASN A 106 10.23 -2.83 4.88
C ASN A 106 10.55 -3.22 6.33
N ALA A 107 9.58 -3.05 7.21
CA ALA A 107 9.58 -3.62 8.54
C ALA A 107 8.80 -4.95 8.47
N ASP A 108 9.53 -6.06 8.49
CA ASP A 108 8.96 -7.40 8.42
C ASP A 108 8.20 -7.68 9.72
N ASP A 109 6.93 -8.06 9.60
CA ASP A 109 6.06 -8.40 10.74
C ASP A 109 6.50 -9.72 11.37
N ILE A 110 7.03 -9.65 12.60
CA ILE A 110 7.43 -10.81 13.41
C ILE A 110 6.30 -11.21 14.36
N GLY A 111 5.48 -10.25 14.79
CA GLY A 111 4.37 -10.52 15.70
C GLY A 111 3.83 -9.28 16.39
N THR A 112 3.03 -9.50 17.44
CA THR A 112 2.55 -8.45 18.33
C THR A 112 2.75 -8.84 19.79
N ALA A 113 2.96 -7.84 20.64
CA ALA A 113 3.07 -8.03 22.07
C ALA A 113 2.28 -6.97 22.84
N ARG A 114 1.79 -7.36 24.01
CA ARG A 114 1.07 -6.51 24.94
C ARG A 114 1.99 -6.07 26.07
N PHE A 115 1.95 -4.78 26.43
CA PHE A 115 2.64 -4.29 27.61
C PHE A 115 2.13 -4.99 28.88
N VAL A 116 3.04 -5.40 29.78
CA VAL A 116 2.68 -6.04 31.04
C VAL A 116 3.22 -5.26 32.23
N THR A 117 4.52 -5.01 32.28
CA THR A 117 5.16 -4.39 33.45
C THR A 117 6.40 -3.61 33.04
N ALA A 118 6.53 -2.40 33.59
CA ALA A 118 7.74 -1.59 33.48
C ALA A 118 8.84 -2.12 34.43
N GLY A 119 10.08 -2.00 34.02
CA GLY A 119 11.27 -2.34 34.82
C GLY A 119 12.54 -1.95 34.06
N ASP A 120 13.72 -2.37 34.56
CA ASP A 120 15.00 -2.16 33.85
C ASP A 120 14.96 -2.71 32.42
N LEU A 121 14.26 -3.84 32.27
CA LEU A 121 13.71 -4.31 31.01
C LEU A 121 12.19 -4.35 31.14
N THR A 122 11.50 -3.69 30.21
CA THR A 122 10.06 -3.77 30.11
C THR A 122 9.66 -5.19 29.72
N THR A 123 8.70 -5.75 30.44
CA THR A 123 8.16 -7.07 30.12
C THR A 123 6.90 -6.95 29.28
N LEU A 124 6.87 -7.66 28.16
CA LEU A 124 5.73 -7.75 27.26
C LEU A 124 5.26 -9.20 27.14
N ALA A 125 3.97 -9.41 26.92
CA ALA A 125 3.38 -10.71 26.63
C ALA A 125 3.08 -10.81 25.13
N VAL A 126 3.67 -11.78 24.45
CA VAL A 126 3.48 -12.00 23.02
C VAL A 126 2.06 -12.49 22.75
N GLN A 127 1.37 -11.85 21.79
CA GLN A 127 -0.03 -12.11 21.45
C GLN A 127 -0.21 -12.84 20.13
N ARG A 128 0.70 -12.59 19.17
CA ARG A 128 0.70 -13.19 17.84
C ARG A 128 2.15 -13.30 17.39
N VAL A 129 2.48 -14.41 16.74
CA VAL A 129 3.81 -14.65 16.17
C VAL A 129 3.64 -15.16 14.74
N THR A 130 4.35 -14.54 13.82
CA THR A 130 4.50 -14.99 12.42
C THR A 130 5.86 -15.60 12.18
N GLN A 131 6.87 -15.15 12.91
CA GLN A 131 8.24 -15.65 12.90
C GLN A 131 8.83 -15.62 14.30
N GLU A 132 9.84 -16.45 14.56
CA GLU A 132 10.55 -16.45 15.84
C GLU A 132 11.03 -15.04 16.24
N VAL A 133 10.65 -14.64 17.45
CA VAL A 133 11.10 -13.39 18.08
C VAL A 133 12.53 -13.56 18.57
N ARG A 134 13.42 -12.63 18.19
CA ARG A 134 14.85 -12.71 18.46
C ARG A 134 15.35 -11.45 19.15
N PRO A 135 16.46 -11.54 19.92
CA PRO A 135 17.18 -10.37 20.36
C PRO A 135 17.52 -9.44 19.18
N GLY A 136 17.24 -8.15 19.33
CA GLY A 136 17.42 -7.14 18.29
C GLY A 136 16.17 -6.84 17.47
N ASP A 137 15.11 -7.65 17.54
CA ASP A 137 13.82 -7.30 16.94
C ASP A 137 13.28 -6.01 17.58
N ARG A 138 12.64 -5.16 16.78
CA ARG A 138 12.23 -3.80 17.15
C ARG A 138 10.76 -3.75 17.50
N LEU A 139 10.43 -2.92 18.47
CA LEU A 139 9.06 -2.66 18.91
C LEU A 139 8.61 -1.34 18.33
N LEU A 140 7.59 -1.39 17.49
CA LEU A 140 6.93 -0.20 16.98
C LEU A 140 5.54 -0.12 17.58
N ARG A 141 5.10 1.11 17.85
CA ARG A 141 3.71 1.37 18.24
C ARG A 141 2.78 0.85 17.14
N ALA A 142 1.67 0.25 17.55
CA ALA A 142 0.60 -0.09 16.63
C ALA A 142 0.12 1.21 15.95
N GLN A 143 0.09 1.22 14.62
CA GLN A 143 -0.59 2.30 13.89
C GLN A 143 -2.09 2.00 13.87
N SER A 144 -2.91 3.05 13.82
CA SER A 144 -4.32 2.89 13.50
C SER A 144 -4.44 2.14 12.16
N PRO A 145 -5.18 1.02 12.11
CA PRO A 145 -5.44 0.34 10.85
C PRO A 145 -6.05 1.32 9.85
N VAL A 146 -5.55 1.33 8.60
CA VAL A 146 -6.29 1.95 7.50
C VAL A 146 -7.45 1.03 7.21
N ASP A 147 -8.68 1.54 7.32
CA ASP A 147 -9.88 0.79 6.96
C ASP A 147 -10.07 0.89 5.44
N PRO A 148 -9.87 -0.21 4.68
CA PRO A 148 -10.03 -0.17 3.23
C PRO A 148 -11.46 0.17 2.80
N ALA A 149 -12.45 0.05 3.68
CA ALA A 149 -13.83 0.47 3.40
C ALA A 149 -13.99 1.99 3.27
N THR A 150 -13.04 2.76 3.81
CA THR A 150 -13.01 4.23 3.71
C THR A 150 -12.26 4.74 2.48
N LEU A 151 -11.60 3.85 1.73
CA LEU A 151 -10.89 4.22 0.51
C LEU A 151 -11.90 4.51 -0.62
N GLU A 152 -11.89 5.76 -1.06
CA GLU A 152 -12.70 6.23 -2.18
C GLU A 152 -11.83 6.31 -3.43
N VAL A 153 -12.39 5.92 -4.58
CA VAL A 153 -11.68 6.05 -5.85
C VAL A 153 -11.66 7.52 -6.28
N ILE A 154 -10.46 8.08 -6.44
CA ILE A 154 -10.26 9.47 -6.85
C ILE A 154 -10.08 9.51 -8.37
N SER A 155 -10.93 10.30 -9.04
CA SER A 155 -10.95 10.42 -10.50
C SER A 155 -10.08 11.54 -11.06
N THR A 156 -9.72 12.53 -10.23
CA THR A 156 -8.90 13.68 -10.64
C THR A 156 -7.66 13.74 -9.77
N ALA A 157 -6.50 13.52 -10.36
CA ALA A 157 -5.22 13.59 -9.68
C ALA A 157 -4.14 14.21 -10.60
N PRO A 158 -3.08 14.80 -10.03
CA PRO A 158 -1.95 15.27 -10.81
C PRO A 158 -1.36 14.16 -11.68
N PHE A 159 -0.85 14.53 -12.87
CA PHE A 159 -0.12 13.58 -13.70
C PHE A 159 1.19 13.18 -13.02
N ILE A 160 1.32 11.89 -12.75
CA ILE A 160 2.47 11.27 -12.11
C ILE A 160 2.85 10.03 -12.92
N GLU A 161 4.14 9.85 -13.15
CA GLU A 161 4.74 8.65 -13.73
C GLU A 161 5.82 8.05 -12.83
N GLY A 162 6.02 6.74 -12.94
CA GLY A 162 7.01 6.00 -12.15
C GLY A 162 7.09 4.54 -12.57
N HIS A 163 7.68 3.70 -11.71
CA HIS A 163 7.92 2.29 -11.96
C HIS A 163 7.45 1.44 -10.78
N ILE A 164 6.95 0.24 -11.10
CA ILE A 164 6.75 -0.81 -10.10
C ILE A 164 8.14 -1.34 -9.71
N ILE A 165 8.52 -1.26 -8.43
CA ILE A 165 9.86 -1.63 -7.97
C ILE A 165 9.92 -2.94 -7.20
N ASP A 166 8.77 -3.44 -6.72
CA ASP A 166 8.75 -4.69 -5.96
C ASP A 166 7.37 -5.31 -5.86
N ILE A 167 7.37 -6.60 -5.56
CA ILE A 167 6.20 -7.40 -5.22
C ILE A 167 6.53 -8.10 -3.90
N PRO A 168 6.03 -7.63 -2.74
CA PRO A 168 6.52 -8.08 -1.44
C PRO A 168 6.38 -9.59 -1.18
N LYS A 169 5.49 -10.29 -1.89
CA LYS A 169 5.35 -11.75 -1.81
C LYS A 169 6.40 -12.55 -2.61
N GLY A 170 7.32 -11.88 -3.31
CA GLY A 170 8.44 -12.52 -4.01
C GLY A 170 8.05 -13.38 -5.22
N VAL A 171 6.86 -13.14 -5.80
CA VAL A 171 6.45 -13.81 -7.05
C VAL A 171 7.12 -13.17 -8.26
N THR A 172 7.42 -13.97 -9.29
CA THR A 172 8.09 -13.49 -10.50
C THR A 172 7.16 -12.78 -11.48
N GLN A 173 5.84 -12.92 -11.30
CA GLN A 173 4.80 -12.32 -12.15
C GLN A 173 3.78 -11.62 -11.26
N ILE A 174 3.28 -10.46 -11.71
CA ILE A 174 2.26 -9.69 -11.00
C ILE A 174 0.89 -10.10 -11.53
N GLY A 175 0.04 -10.63 -10.64
CA GLY A 175 -1.34 -10.98 -10.91
C GLY A 175 -2.34 -9.89 -10.52
N VAL A 176 -3.61 -10.13 -10.84
CA VAL A 176 -4.73 -9.32 -10.36
C VAL A 176 -4.90 -9.54 -8.86
N LEU A 177 -5.18 -8.46 -8.12
CA LEU A 177 -5.21 -8.38 -6.64
C LEU A 177 -3.85 -8.60 -5.96
N ASP A 178 -2.75 -8.59 -6.71
CA ASP A 178 -1.42 -8.49 -6.09
C ASP A 178 -1.12 -7.05 -5.70
N ALA A 179 -0.51 -6.92 -4.52
CA ALA A 179 0.02 -5.65 -4.04
C ALA A 179 1.44 -5.46 -4.56
N VAL A 180 1.71 -4.25 -5.02
CA VAL A 180 2.98 -3.82 -5.62
C VAL A 180 3.50 -2.59 -4.90
N THR A 181 4.82 -2.42 -4.93
CA THR A 181 5.49 -1.21 -4.41
C THR A 181 5.84 -0.30 -5.57
N LEU A 182 5.51 0.99 -5.45
CA LEU A 182 5.72 2.03 -6.46
C LEU A 182 6.81 2.99 -5.99
N ASN A 183 7.70 3.43 -6.88
CA ASN A 183 8.79 4.37 -6.54
C ASN A 183 8.37 5.84 -6.38
N LYS A 184 7.07 6.09 -6.18
CA LYS A 184 6.50 7.42 -5.98
C LYS A 184 5.66 7.42 -4.72
N GLY A 185 5.73 8.51 -3.96
CA GLY A 185 5.01 8.66 -2.70
C GLY A 185 4.25 9.98 -2.62
N ARG A 186 3.92 10.37 -1.39
CA ARG A 186 3.22 11.61 -1.07
C ARG A 186 3.98 12.84 -1.55
N ARG A 187 5.32 12.81 -1.48
CA ARG A 187 6.18 13.92 -1.97
C ARG A 187 6.02 14.17 -3.47
N ASP A 188 5.67 13.13 -4.23
CA ASP A 188 5.47 13.18 -5.68
C ASP A 188 4.01 13.53 -6.03
N GLY A 189 3.13 13.65 -5.03
CA GLY A 189 1.72 13.98 -5.19
C GLY A 189 0.78 12.78 -5.32
N LEU A 190 1.27 11.54 -5.10
CA LEU A 190 0.38 10.37 -5.09
C LEU A 190 -0.52 10.41 -3.85
N VAL A 191 -1.78 10.05 -4.07
CA VAL A 191 -2.79 9.98 -3.02
C VAL A 191 -3.46 8.60 -2.99
N GLU A 192 -3.90 8.19 -1.81
CA GLU A 192 -4.69 6.97 -1.63
C GLU A 192 -6.03 7.12 -2.37
N GLY A 193 -6.47 6.07 -3.06
CA GLY A 193 -7.65 6.11 -3.93
C GLY A 193 -7.35 6.42 -5.40
N GLN A 194 -6.13 6.87 -5.74
CA GLN A 194 -5.77 7.21 -7.12
C GLN A 194 -5.62 5.97 -8.01
N LEU A 195 -6.20 6.03 -9.22
CA LEU A 195 -6.02 5.02 -10.26
C LEU A 195 -4.85 5.35 -11.18
N LEU A 196 -3.99 4.37 -11.41
CA LEU A 196 -2.84 4.47 -12.31
C LEU A 196 -2.96 3.41 -13.41
N SER A 197 -2.52 3.77 -14.63
CA SER A 197 -2.38 2.83 -15.74
C SER A 197 -1.00 2.22 -15.71
N VAL A 198 -0.91 0.90 -15.91
CA VAL A 198 0.37 0.21 -16.05
C VAL A 198 0.69 0.10 -17.54
N ILE A 199 1.88 0.57 -17.91
CA ILE A 199 2.38 0.63 -19.27
C ILE A 199 3.52 -0.35 -19.43
N LYS A 200 3.36 -1.30 -20.35
CA LYS A 200 4.40 -2.25 -20.70
C LYS A 200 5.22 -1.71 -21.84
N ALA A 201 6.54 -1.68 -21.64
CA ALA A 201 7.46 -1.31 -22.70
C ALA A 201 7.37 -2.30 -23.87
N GLY A 202 7.27 -1.78 -25.09
CA GLY A 202 7.27 -2.63 -26.27
C GLY A 202 8.58 -3.40 -26.41
N ALA A 203 8.49 -4.68 -26.80
CA ALA A 203 9.68 -5.50 -26.99
C ALA A 203 10.53 -4.97 -28.15
N THR A 204 11.85 -5.15 -28.05
CA THR A 204 12.74 -4.91 -29.19
C THR A 204 12.76 -6.16 -30.06
N VAL A 205 12.23 -6.04 -31.26
CA VAL A 205 12.21 -7.12 -32.26
C VAL A 205 13.23 -6.82 -33.34
N ARG A 206 13.84 -7.87 -33.90
CA ARG A 206 14.70 -7.70 -35.08
C ARG A 206 13.80 -7.72 -36.31
N ASP A 207 13.82 -6.64 -37.06
CA ASP A 207 13.16 -6.60 -38.37
C ASP A 207 13.81 -7.65 -39.28
N SER A 208 13.00 -8.59 -39.80
CA SER A 208 13.48 -9.70 -40.63
C SER A 208 13.95 -9.24 -42.02
N LEU A 209 13.46 -8.08 -42.49
CA LEU A 209 13.81 -7.52 -43.80
C LEU A 209 15.05 -6.63 -43.71
N THR A 210 15.09 -5.72 -42.74
CA THR A 210 16.19 -4.75 -42.61
C THR A 210 17.30 -5.20 -41.65
N GLY A 211 17.04 -6.20 -40.81
CA GLY A 211 17.95 -6.68 -39.77
C GLY A 211 18.09 -5.72 -38.57
N THR A 212 17.39 -4.59 -38.59
CA THR A 212 17.49 -3.51 -37.59
C THR A 212 16.70 -3.87 -36.32
N PRO A 213 17.24 -3.61 -35.10
CA PRO A 213 16.46 -3.68 -33.88
C PRO A 213 15.40 -2.58 -33.86
N THR A 214 14.13 -2.97 -33.86
CA THR A 214 12.98 -2.06 -33.85
C THR A 214 12.20 -2.27 -32.56
N ARG A 215 11.96 -1.18 -31.82
CA ARG A 215 11.16 -1.23 -30.59
C ARG A 215 9.68 -1.14 -30.97
N LEU A 216 8.89 -2.10 -30.49
CA LEU A 216 7.44 -2.06 -30.58
C LEU A 216 6.89 -0.89 -29.75
N PRO A 217 5.68 -0.38 -30.07
CA PRO A 217 5.05 0.64 -29.25
C PRO A 217 4.82 0.16 -27.82
N ASP A 218 4.86 1.10 -26.88
CA ASP A 218 4.44 0.84 -25.50
C ASP A 218 2.92 0.62 -25.48
N GLU A 219 2.47 -0.31 -24.63
CA GLU A 219 1.06 -0.70 -24.56
C GLU A 219 0.53 -0.62 -23.13
N ARG A 220 -0.73 -0.23 -22.99
CA ARG A 220 -1.42 -0.31 -21.70
C ARG A 220 -1.65 -1.78 -21.35
N ALA A 221 -1.08 -2.20 -20.24
CA ALA A 221 -1.08 -3.59 -19.78
C ALA A 221 -1.95 -3.83 -18.55
N GLY A 222 -2.41 -2.78 -17.86
CA GLY A 222 -3.28 -2.92 -16.71
C GLY A 222 -3.65 -1.61 -16.04
N THR A 223 -4.29 -1.73 -14.88
CA THR A 223 -4.70 -0.63 -14.00
C THR A 223 -4.49 -1.04 -12.56
N LEU A 224 -4.00 -0.12 -11.74
CA LEU A 224 -3.80 -0.32 -10.32
C LEU A 224 -4.38 0.82 -9.48
N LEU A 225 -4.68 0.52 -8.23
CA LEU A 225 -5.20 1.45 -7.24
C LEU A 225 -4.15 1.69 -6.17
N VAL A 226 -3.78 2.94 -5.92
CA VAL A 226 -2.96 3.31 -4.77
C VAL A 226 -3.80 3.22 -3.50
N PHE A 227 -3.39 2.42 -2.51
CA PHE A 227 -4.16 2.24 -1.27
C PHE A 227 -3.40 2.65 -0.02
N ARG A 228 -2.08 2.89 -0.12
CA ARG A 228 -1.28 3.41 0.99
C ARG A 228 -0.13 4.25 0.47
N THR A 229 0.04 5.46 1.00
CA THR A 229 1.15 6.36 0.62
C THR A 229 2.12 6.59 1.78
N TYR A 230 3.41 6.51 1.46
CA TYR A 230 4.52 6.91 2.33
C TYR A 230 5.18 8.17 1.76
N GLU A 231 6.26 8.65 2.38
CA GLU A 231 6.86 9.90 1.91
C GLU A 231 7.39 9.78 0.48
N LYS A 232 8.16 8.72 0.18
CA LYS A 232 8.87 8.55 -1.09
C LYS A 232 8.42 7.38 -1.96
N LEU A 233 7.58 6.49 -1.41
CA LEU A 233 7.03 5.33 -2.11
C LEU A 233 5.55 5.14 -1.75
N SER A 234 4.88 4.25 -2.44
CA SER A 234 3.51 3.87 -2.13
C SER A 234 3.25 2.39 -2.43
N TYR A 235 2.16 1.89 -1.86
CA TYR A 235 1.62 0.60 -2.23
C TYR A 235 0.41 0.75 -3.15
N GLY A 236 0.42 -0.05 -4.21
CA GLY A 236 -0.68 -0.17 -5.16
C GLY A 236 -1.21 -1.59 -5.21
N LEU A 237 -2.48 -1.76 -5.59
CA LEU A 237 -3.11 -3.05 -5.84
C LEU A 237 -3.47 -3.14 -7.33
N ILE A 238 -3.05 -4.19 -8.02
CA ILE A 238 -3.45 -4.41 -9.40
C ILE A 238 -4.95 -4.77 -9.44
N LEU A 239 -5.74 -3.97 -10.15
CA LEU A 239 -7.17 -4.21 -10.34
C LEU A 239 -7.46 -5.02 -11.61
N ASN A 240 -6.69 -4.75 -12.67
CA ASN A 240 -6.80 -5.48 -13.92
C ASN A 240 -5.44 -5.58 -14.62
N ALA A 241 -5.28 -6.64 -15.41
CA ALA A 241 -4.11 -6.87 -16.25
C ALA A 241 -4.58 -7.48 -17.58
N SER A 242 -4.33 -6.80 -18.69
CA SER A 242 -4.55 -7.31 -20.05
C SER A 242 -3.34 -8.08 -20.58
N ARG A 243 -2.15 -7.85 -19.99
CA ARG A 243 -0.89 -8.53 -20.31
C ARG A 243 -0.14 -8.88 -19.02
N PRO A 244 0.81 -9.83 -19.06
CA PRO A 244 1.66 -10.12 -17.91
C PRO A 244 2.43 -8.88 -17.44
N LEU A 245 2.23 -8.52 -16.18
CA LEU A 245 2.86 -7.39 -15.52
C LEU A 245 4.13 -7.85 -14.77
N ALA A 246 5.13 -6.98 -14.71
CA ALA A 246 6.42 -7.26 -14.10
C ALA A 246 6.97 -6.05 -13.32
N VAL A 247 7.93 -6.33 -12.44
CA VAL A 247 8.78 -5.29 -11.85
C VAL A 247 9.49 -4.54 -12.98
N MET A 248 9.69 -3.24 -12.81
CA MET A 248 10.15 -2.26 -13.81
C MET A 248 9.15 -1.91 -14.91
N ASP A 249 7.93 -2.47 -14.93
CA ASP A 249 6.88 -1.90 -15.77
C ASP A 249 6.56 -0.47 -15.27
N ARG A 250 6.35 0.45 -16.22
CA ARG A 250 6.05 1.86 -15.96
C ARG A 250 4.60 1.99 -15.52
N PHE A 251 4.29 2.98 -14.69
CA PHE A 251 2.93 3.42 -14.46
C PHE A 251 2.82 4.92 -14.74
N GLU A 252 1.61 5.34 -15.06
CA GLU A 252 1.25 6.76 -15.22
C GLU A 252 -0.19 6.99 -14.72
N THR A 253 -0.53 8.25 -14.45
CA THR A 253 -1.89 8.61 -14.02
C THR A 253 -2.91 8.21 -15.07
N ALA A 254 -3.97 7.50 -14.66
CA ALA A 254 -4.94 6.98 -15.61
C ALA A 254 -5.69 8.13 -16.31
N HIS A 255 -5.52 8.24 -17.62
CA HIS A 255 -6.37 9.08 -18.44
C HIS A 255 -7.75 8.42 -18.53
N GLN A 256 -8.79 9.14 -18.11
CA GLN A 256 -10.16 8.77 -18.46
C GLN A 256 -10.30 9.01 -19.96
N THR A 257 -10.29 7.95 -20.76
CA THR A 257 -10.86 8.01 -22.11
C THR A 257 -12.33 8.37 -21.94
N GLN A 258 -12.68 9.61 -22.31
CA GLN A 258 -14.05 10.07 -22.49
C GLN A 258 -14.77 9.25 -23.55
#